data_AF-A0A7S2DH55-F1
#
_entry.id   AF-A0A7S2DH55-F1
#
_cell.length_a   1.000
_cell.length_b   1.000
_cell.length_c   1.000
_cell.angle_alpha   90.00
_cell.angle_beta   90.00
_cell.angle_gamma   90.00
#
_symmetry.space_group_name_H-M   'P 1'
#
loop_
_entity.id
_entity.type
_entity.pdbx_description
1 polymer ?
#
loop_
_entity_poly.entity_id
_entity_poly.type
_entity_poly.pdbx_seq_one_letter_code
_entity_poly.pdbx_strand_id
1 'polypeptide(L)'
;QIEVAGLGAIAVRKEAGTGGNEFLRSQRGRTEERLFDRVFSPETPQAEVYDWACQPLISSAVEEGRSATVFVYGATSAGKTHTMFGEREGEQRGMIYRAVQEVFELIDARAQARGTRPLEAKLSFLDIYNENVRDLLQ
;
A
#
# COMPACT_ATOMS: atom_id res chain seq x y z
N GLN A 1 -15.11 -17.51 3.35
CA GLN A 1 -13.65 -17.60 3.52
C GLN A 1 -12.96 -16.87 2.37
N ILE A 2 -11.86 -16.16 2.63
CA ILE A 2 -11.05 -15.48 1.61
C ILE A 2 -9.73 -16.25 1.51
N GLU A 3 -9.35 -16.66 0.30
CA GLU A 3 -8.11 -17.41 0.03
C GLU A 3 -7.34 -16.76 -1.13
N VAL A 4 -6.01 -16.71 -1.00
CA VAL A 4 -5.13 -16.25 -2.08
C VAL A 4 -5.01 -17.37 -3.11
N ALA A 5 -5.49 -17.13 -4.32
CA ALA A 5 -5.55 -18.10 -5.41
C ALA A 5 -4.43 -17.85 -6.44
N GLY A 6 -3.18 -17.72 -5.98
CA GLY A 6 -2.00 -17.41 -6.81
C GLY A 6 -1.56 -15.94 -6.73
N LEU A 7 -0.59 -15.55 -7.55
CA LEU A 7 0.15 -14.27 -7.44
C LEU A 7 -0.69 -12.99 -7.62
N GLY A 8 -1.89 -13.09 -8.19
CA GLY A 8 -2.74 -11.94 -8.52
C GLY A 8 -4.23 -12.22 -8.41
N ALA A 9 -4.64 -13.29 -7.71
CA ALA A 9 -6.05 -13.63 -7.59
C ALA A 9 -6.45 -13.90 -6.14
N ILE A 10 -7.64 -13.42 -5.78
CA ILE A 10 -8.30 -13.72 -4.51
C ILE A 10 -9.60 -14.44 -4.81
N ALA A 11 -9.82 -15.59 -4.17
CA ALA A 11 -11.09 -16.30 -4.19
C ALA A 11 -11.87 -16.02 -2.90
N VAL A 12 -13.05 -15.42 -3.04
CA VAL A 12 -13.99 -15.17 -1.95
C VAL A 12 -15.09 -16.23 -2.00
N ARG A 13 -15.04 -17.18 -1.06
CA ARG A 13 -16.06 -18.23 -0.91
C ARG A 13 -17.14 -17.78 0.05
N LYS A 14 -18.38 -17.76 -0.42
CA LYS A 14 -19.59 -17.61 0.40
C LYS A 14 -20.24 -18.98 0.56
N GLU A 15 -20.32 -19.47 1.80
CA GLU A 15 -20.99 -20.75 2.10
C GLU A 15 -22.52 -20.61 2.02
N ALA A 16 -23.18 -21.70 1.66
CA ALA A 16 -24.64 -21.79 1.71
C ALA A 16 -25.09 -21.87 3.18
N GLY A 17 -26.14 -21.14 3.55
CA GLY A 17 -26.69 -21.22 4.90
C GLY A 17 -27.22 -22.62 5.20
N THR A 18 -26.88 -23.17 6.37
CA THR A 18 -27.39 -24.45 6.89
C THR A 18 -28.90 -24.33 7.15
N GLY A 19 -29.70 -24.75 6.17
CA GLY A 19 -31.18 -24.68 6.21
C GLY A 19 -31.84 -23.92 5.04
N GLY A 20 -31.07 -23.46 4.06
CA GLY A 20 -31.58 -22.74 2.90
C GLY A 20 -32.20 -23.63 1.82
N ASN A 21 -33.27 -23.15 1.19
CA ASN A 21 -33.99 -23.85 0.13
C ASN A 21 -33.15 -23.84 -1.17
N GLU A 22 -32.76 -25.02 -1.68
CA GLU A 22 -31.78 -25.23 -2.77
C GLU A 22 -32.17 -24.58 -4.13
N PHE A 23 -33.43 -24.18 -4.24
CA PHE A 23 -34.04 -23.52 -5.40
C PHE A 23 -33.80 -22.00 -5.44
N LEU A 24 -33.44 -21.36 -4.33
CA LEU A 24 -33.17 -19.93 -4.28
C LEU A 24 -31.71 -19.63 -4.66
N ARG A 25 -31.50 -19.01 -5.84
CA ARG A 25 -30.16 -18.62 -6.32
C ARG A 25 -29.38 -17.75 -5.32
N SER A 26 -30.07 -16.99 -4.46
CA SER A 26 -29.47 -16.16 -3.40
C SER A 26 -28.94 -16.95 -2.21
N GLN A 27 -29.35 -18.21 -2.04
CA GLN A 27 -28.96 -19.09 -0.92
C GLN A 27 -27.93 -20.16 -1.31
N ARG A 28 -27.54 -20.23 -2.60
CA ARG A 28 -26.44 -21.11 -3.05
C ARG A 28 -25.09 -20.55 -2.63
N GLY A 29 -24.19 -21.45 -2.25
CA GLY A 29 -22.78 -21.11 -2.09
C GLY A 29 -22.22 -20.58 -3.40
N ARG A 30 -21.46 -19.48 -3.35
CA ARG A 30 -20.84 -18.86 -4.53
C ARG A 30 -19.39 -18.53 -4.21
N THR A 31 -18.51 -18.91 -5.12
CA THR A 31 -17.12 -18.42 -5.15
C THR A 31 -17.06 -17.25 -6.11
N GLU A 32 -16.60 -16.11 -5.64
CA GLU A 32 -16.25 -14.95 -6.48
C GLU A 32 -14.73 -14.83 -6.55
N GLU A 33 -14.19 -14.82 -7.75
CA GLU A 33 -12.77 -14.56 -7.98
C GLU A 33 -12.56 -13.09 -8.35
N ARG A 34 -11.51 -12.49 -7.79
CA ARG A 34 -11.10 -11.12 -8.09
C ARG A 34 -9.63 -11.11 -8.47
N LEU A 35 -9.31 -10.35 -9.50
CA LEU A 35 -7.95 -10.22 -10.03
C LEU A 35 -7.36 -8.87 -9.62
N PHE A 36 -6.08 -8.90 -9.26
CA PHE A 36 -5.25 -7.76 -8.87
C PHE A 36 -3.87 -7.94 -9.50
N ASP A 37 -3.13 -6.84 -9.64
CA ASP A 37 -1.74 -6.89 -10.13
C ASP A 37 -0.82 -7.71 -9.20
N ARG A 38 -1.09 -7.63 -7.89
CA ARG A 38 -0.46 -8.49 -6.87
C ARG A 38 -1.39 -8.66 -5.68
N VAL A 39 -1.31 -9.84 -5.07
CA VAL A 39 -1.96 -10.16 -3.79
C VAL A 39 -0.89 -10.52 -2.77
N PHE A 40 -0.96 -9.90 -1.59
CA PHE A 40 -0.05 -10.18 -0.47
C PHE A 40 -0.78 -11.04 0.56
N SER A 41 -0.11 -12.07 1.06
CA SER A 41 -0.60 -12.91 2.15
C SER A 41 -0.39 -12.21 3.51
N PRO A 42 -1.13 -12.59 4.57
CA PRO A 42 -0.91 -12.05 5.91
C PRO A 42 0.52 -12.20 6.42
N GLU A 43 1.26 -13.20 5.94
CA GLU A 43 2.64 -13.49 6.30
C GLU A 43 3.66 -12.68 5.49
N THR A 44 3.22 -11.89 4.49
CA THR A 44 4.11 -11.10 3.65
C THR A 44 4.75 -9.97 4.48
N PRO A 45 6.10 -9.86 4.51
CA PRO A 45 6.78 -8.80 5.22
C PRO A 45 6.48 -7.41 4.65
N GLN A 46 6.47 -6.39 5.53
CA GLN A 46 6.27 -4.99 5.13
C GLN A 46 7.30 -4.51 4.09
N ALA A 47 8.54 -5.01 4.16
CA ALA A 47 9.58 -4.70 3.20
C ALA A 47 9.20 -5.17 1.79
N GLU A 48 8.68 -6.39 1.64
CA GLU A 48 8.29 -6.92 0.34
C GLU A 48 7.11 -6.17 -0.27
N VAL A 49 6.15 -5.75 0.55
CA VAL A 49 5.04 -4.90 0.09
C VAL A 49 5.57 -3.55 -0.40
N TYR A 50 6.53 -2.95 0.32
CA TYR A 50 7.17 -1.70 -0.07
C TYR A 50 7.95 -1.83 -1.39
N ASP A 51 8.80 -2.86 -1.51
CA ASP A 51 9.68 -3.08 -2.65
C ASP A 51 8.87 -3.21 -3.96
N TRP A 52 7.70 -3.83 -3.89
CA TRP A 52 6.85 -3.97 -5.06
C TRP A 52 5.96 -2.75 -5.33
N ALA A 53 5.34 -2.18 -4.30
CA ALA A 53 4.31 -1.15 -4.49
C ALA A 53 4.87 0.28 -4.54
N CYS A 54 5.93 0.57 -3.78
CA CYS A 54 6.39 1.94 -3.53
C CYS A 54 7.78 2.22 -4.11
N GLN A 55 8.73 1.30 -3.98
CA GLN A 55 10.12 1.53 -4.41
C GLN A 55 10.25 2.01 -5.87
N PRO A 56 9.56 1.40 -6.87
CA PRO A 56 9.68 1.84 -8.26
C PRO A 56 9.14 3.28 -8.46
N LEU A 57 8.15 3.68 -7.66
CA LEU A 57 7.57 5.02 -7.70
C LEU A 57 8.53 6.07 -7.13
N ILE A 58 9.23 5.73 -6.04
CA ILE A 58 10.23 6.61 -5.43
C ILE A 58 11.42 6.81 -6.38
N SER A 59 11.94 5.72 -6.98
CA SER A 59 13.01 5.80 -7.99
C SER A 59 12.61 6.71 -9.14
N SER A 60 11.43 6.49 -9.74
CA SER A 60 10.95 7.31 -10.86
C SER A 60 10.73 8.78 -10.47
N ALA A 61 10.27 9.05 -9.25
CA ALA A 61 10.10 10.41 -8.76
C ALA A 61 11.42 11.17 -8.60
N VAL A 62 12.44 10.55 -8.00
CA VAL A 62 13.71 11.21 -7.70
C VAL A 62 14.63 11.26 -8.92
N GLU A 63 14.67 10.20 -9.73
CA GLU A 63 15.60 10.07 -10.85
C GLU A 63 15.05 10.77 -12.09
N GLU A 64 13.79 10.47 -12.46
CA GLU A 64 13.14 10.96 -13.68
C GLU A 64 12.31 12.23 -13.47
N GLY A 65 12.04 12.62 -12.22
CA GLY A 65 11.24 13.80 -11.91
C GLY A 65 9.74 13.63 -12.19
N ARG A 66 9.21 12.39 -12.08
CA ARG A 66 7.78 12.10 -12.29
C ARG A 66 6.98 12.23 -10.98
N SER A 67 5.71 12.59 -11.08
CA SER A 67 4.81 12.56 -9.93
C SER A 67 4.37 11.13 -9.63
N ALA A 68 4.39 10.75 -8.35
CA ALA A 68 3.90 9.47 -7.86
C ALA A 68 2.87 9.68 -6.74
N THR A 69 1.93 8.74 -6.60
CA THR A 69 0.91 8.77 -5.53
C THR A 69 0.55 7.36 -5.11
N VAL A 70 0.47 7.14 -3.80
CA VAL A 70 0.10 5.85 -3.19
C VAL A 70 -1.10 6.07 -2.28
N PHE A 71 -2.16 5.29 -2.49
CA PHE A 71 -3.34 5.28 -1.63
C PHE A 71 -3.50 3.91 -0.98
N VAL A 72 -3.72 3.92 0.33
CA VAL A 72 -4.07 2.72 1.09
C VAL A 72 -5.55 2.78 1.46
N TYR A 73 -6.35 1.89 0.88
CA TYR A 73 -7.81 1.89 1.02
C TYR A 73 -8.31 0.57 1.61
N GLY A 74 -9.50 0.61 2.23
CA GLY A 74 -10.09 -0.56 2.88
C GLY A 74 -10.95 -0.17 4.08
N ALA A 75 -11.68 -1.15 4.63
CA ALA A 75 -12.52 -0.94 5.81
C ALA A 75 -11.69 -0.55 7.04
N THR A 76 -12.33 0.00 8.07
CA THR A 76 -11.70 0.15 9.39
C THR A 76 -11.17 -1.21 9.86
N SER A 77 -10.05 -1.21 10.58
CA SER A 77 -9.28 -2.40 10.99
C SER A 77 -8.75 -3.33 9.88
N ALA A 78 -8.86 -2.95 8.59
CA ALA A 78 -8.31 -3.74 7.47
C ALA A 78 -6.78 -3.62 7.28
N GLY A 79 -6.04 -3.03 8.22
CA GLY A 79 -4.57 -2.90 8.12
C GLY A 79 -4.04 -1.64 7.45
N LYS A 80 -4.88 -0.68 7.04
CA LYS A 80 -4.43 0.55 6.35
C LYS A 80 -3.31 1.31 7.08
N THR A 81 -3.50 1.55 8.38
CA THR A 81 -2.51 2.25 9.22
C THR A 81 -1.25 1.41 9.42
N HIS A 82 -1.39 0.08 9.50
CA HIS A 82 -0.25 -0.84 9.58
C HIS A 82 0.57 -0.80 8.29
N THR A 83 -0.05 -0.83 7.10
CA THR A 83 0.67 -0.72 5.83
C THR A 83 1.34 0.64 5.64
N MET A 84 0.61 1.74 5.87
CA MET A 84 1.12 3.09 5.63
C MET A 84 2.21 3.50 6.65
N PHE A 85 1.89 3.38 7.95
CA PHE A 85 2.78 3.81 9.04
C PHE A 85 3.48 2.61 9.67
N GLY A 86 2.75 1.57 10.05
CA GLY A 86 3.32 0.40 10.73
C GLY A 86 4.06 0.80 12.01
N GLU A 87 5.13 0.08 12.32
CA GLU A 87 6.09 0.52 13.34
C GLU A 87 7.06 1.55 12.76
N ARG A 88 7.77 2.27 13.62
CA ARG A 88 8.78 3.24 13.16
C ARG A 88 10.09 2.57 12.76
N GLU A 89 10.44 1.48 13.44
CA GLU A 89 11.70 0.76 13.32
C GLU A 89 11.42 -0.75 13.23
N GLY A 90 12.45 -1.54 12.94
CA GLY A 90 12.33 -3.00 12.84
C GLY A 90 11.62 -3.50 11.58
N GLU A 91 11.26 -4.78 11.60
CA GLU A 91 10.69 -5.49 10.44
C GLU A 91 9.28 -4.99 10.07
N GLN A 92 8.52 -4.53 11.07
CA GLN A 92 7.16 -4.01 10.89
C GLN A 92 7.11 -2.55 10.45
N ARG A 93 8.26 -1.95 10.12
CA ARG A 93 8.35 -0.58 9.63
C ARG A 93 7.52 -0.37 8.37
N GLY A 94 6.59 0.57 8.40
CA GLY A 94 5.64 0.82 7.31
C GLY A 94 6.21 1.61 6.13
N MET A 95 5.38 1.76 5.10
CA MET A 95 5.77 2.33 3.80
C MET A 95 6.32 3.75 3.89
N ILE A 96 5.68 4.64 4.64
CA ILE A 96 6.05 6.06 4.66
C ILE A 96 7.48 6.26 5.19
N TYR A 97 7.87 5.50 6.21
CA TYR A 97 9.21 5.62 6.79
C TYR A 97 10.28 5.07 5.85
N ARG A 98 9.98 4.01 5.08
CA ARG A 98 10.88 3.45 4.06
C ARG A 98 11.03 4.42 2.88
N ALA A 99 9.92 4.96 2.40
CA ALA A 99 9.89 5.95 1.31
C ALA A 99 10.72 7.19 1.63
N VAL A 100 10.52 7.78 2.82
CA VAL A 100 11.28 8.96 3.23
C VAL A 100 12.78 8.66 3.32
N GLN A 101 13.17 7.51 3.87
CA GLN A 101 14.57 7.12 3.93
C GLN A 101 15.17 6.98 2.51
N GLU A 102 14.52 6.25 1.62
CA GLU A 102 15.02 6.02 0.26
C GLU A 102 15.09 7.33 -0.54
N VAL A 103 14.12 8.24 -0.38
CA VAL A 103 14.18 9.58 -1.01
C VAL A 103 15.47 10.30 -0.63
N PHE A 104 15.83 10.33 0.65
CA PHE A 104 17.05 11.00 1.10
C PHE A 104 18.32 10.26 0.65
N GLU A 105 18.33 8.93 0.66
CA GLU A 105 19.44 8.13 0.14
C GLU A 105 19.69 8.41 -1.36
N LEU A 106 18.62 8.51 -2.16
CA LEU A 106 18.71 8.84 -3.58
C LEU A 106 19.15 10.29 -3.83
N ILE A 107 18.70 11.24 -3.00
CA ILE A 107 19.17 12.63 -3.05
C ILE A 107 20.67 12.70 -2.80
N ASP A 108 21.16 12.04 -1.74
CA ASP A 108 22.57 12.03 -1.36
C ASP A 108 23.44 11.35 -2.44
N ALA A 109 22.99 10.22 -2.98
CA ALA A 109 23.65 9.53 -4.08
C ALA A 109 23.76 10.43 -5.33
N ARG A 110 22.69 11.17 -5.65
CA ARG A 110 22.68 12.12 -6.77
C ARG A 110 23.61 13.31 -6.52
N ALA A 111 23.69 13.82 -5.29
CA ALA A 111 24.58 14.92 -4.93
C ALA A 111 26.07 14.56 -5.08
N GLN A 112 26.42 13.28 -4.89
CA GLN A 112 27.78 12.77 -5.08
C GLN A 112 28.15 12.57 -6.57
N ALA A 113 27.15 12.39 -7.45
CA ALA A 113 27.37 12.22 -8.87
C ALA A 113 27.79 13.55 -9.54
N ARG A 114 28.83 13.51 -10.39
CA ARG A 114 29.34 14.71 -11.06
C ARG A 114 28.32 15.24 -12.07
N GLY A 115 28.11 16.57 -12.09
CA GLY A 115 27.28 17.24 -13.08
C GLY A 115 25.78 17.19 -12.80
N THR A 116 25.36 16.76 -11.61
CA THR A 116 23.96 16.79 -11.19
C THR A 116 23.57 18.17 -10.62
N ARG A 117 22.30 18.52 -10.75
CA ARG A 117 21.73 19.74 -10.13
C ARG A 117 21.44 19.47 -8.65
N PRO A 118 21.59 20.48 -7.77
CA PRO A 118 21.18 20.34 -6.37
C PRO A 118 19.67 20.05 -6.29
N LEU A 119 19.30 19.20 -5.34
CA LEU A 119 17.91 18.87 -5.03
C LEU A 119 17.49 19.55 -3.72
N GLU A 120 16.23 19.96 -3.65
CA GLU A 120 15.59 20.48 -2.45
C GLU A 120 14.38 19.59 -2.13
N ALA A 121 14.29 19.08 -0.90
CA ALA A 121 13.16 18.30 -0.43
C ALA A 121 12.27 19.16 0.48
N LYS A 122 10.96 19.12 0.23
CA LYS A 122 9.93 19.78 1.06
C LYS A 122 8.90 18.74 1.48
N LEU A 123 8.47 18.79 2.73
CA LEU A 123 7.47 17.89 3.30
C LEU A 123 6.26 18.70 3.75
N SER A 124 5.07 18.18 3.48
CA SER A 124 3.82 18.66 4.04
C SER A 124 3.02 17.45 4.53
N PHE A 125 2.40 17.56 5.70
CA PHE A 125 1.57 16.48 6.25
C PHE A 125 0.20 17.03 6.60
N LEU A 126 -0.81 16.57 5.89
CA LEU A 126 -2.15 17.15 5.91
C LEU A 126 -3.18 16.09 6.34
N ASP A 127 -4.15 16.50 7.15
CA ASP A 127 -5.34 15.73 7.45
C ASP A 127 -6.57 16.38 6.79
N ILE A 128 -7.41 15.57 6.17
CA ILE A 128 -8.67 16.00 5.56
C ILE A 128 -9.79 15.29 6.28
N TYR A 129 -10.50 16.02 7.13
CA TYR A 129 -11.62 15.49 7.91
C TYR A 129 -12.83 16.39 7.75
N ASN A 130 -13.96 15.80 7.31
CA ASN A 130 -15.21 16.52 7.08
C ASN A 130 -15.02 17.75 6.18
N GLU A 131 -14.37 17.57 5.02
CA GLU A 131 -14.04 18.63 4.06
C GLU A 131 -13.17 19.78 4.61
N ASN A 132 -12.57 19.60 5.81
CA ASN A 132 -11.64 20.57 6.38
C ASN A 132 -10.22 20.04 6.28
N VAL A 133 -9.33 20.84 5.68
CA VAL A 133 -7.90 20.55 5.60
C VAL A 133 -7.20 21.12 6.82
N ARG A 134 -6.37 20.31 7.47
CA ARG A 134 -5.55 20.69 8.63
C ARG A 134 -4.09 20.36 8.36
N ASP A 135 -3.20 21.30 8.62
CA ASP A 135 -1.77 21.06 8.61
C ASP A 135 -1.35 20.40 9.93
N LEU A 136 -0.72 19.23 9.85
CA LEU A 136 -0.28 18.45 11.01
C LEU A 136 1.11 18.83 11.49
N LEU A 137 1.82 19.73 10.79
CA LEU A 137 3.17 20.18 11.15
C LEU A 137 3.22 21.61 11.73
N GLN A 138 2.07 22.26 11.91
CA GLN A 138 1.94 23.60 12.52
C GLN A 138 1.74 23.56 14.02
#